data_AF-A0A645BDS1-F1
#
_entry.id   AF-A0A645BDS1-F1
#
_cell.length_a   1.000
_cell.length_b   1.000
_cell.length_c   1.000
_cell.angle_alpha   90.00
_cell.angle_beta   90.00
_cell.angle_gamma   90.00
#
_symmetry.space_group_name_H-M   'P 1'
#
loop_
_entity.id
_entity.type
_entity.pdbx_description
1 polymer ?
#
loop_
_entity_poly.entity_id
_entity_poly.type
_entity_poly.pdbx_seq_one_letter_code
_entity_poly.pdbx_strand_id
1 'polypeptide(L)'
;MSQNIRVAMGDKMPVIFLAHPQNRSASYGLKFCVEQYTNVKKELEKITGKEITDADILESIKVYNASRKARREFVKLASEHCDVIKPTVRSAVLKAAFFMLKDEYTAKLEELNQKLAALPICKWHGKKIVTSGIIYDNPTLLAALEDNDIAIAADDVAYESRAFRIDAPEDAEPMMALAKQFANIDCDVLLYDAESAKNNRGEFVAKMVKDSGAKGLILFMQQFCDPEEMEYPYLKKALDAAKIPHIKIGIDQQMHDFGQAKTAIQAFAESL
;
A
#
# COMPACT_ATOMS: atom_id res chain seq x y z
N MET A 1 10.95 15.77 -9.32
CA MET A 1 12.21 15.14 -8.86
C MET A 1 12.89 14.24 -9.90
N SER A 2 12.17 13.45 -10.70
CA SER A 2 12.78 12.42 -11.59
C SER A 2 13.79 12.93 -12.62
N GLN A 3 13.56 14.11 -13.24
CA GLN A 3 14.53 14.66 -14.21
C GLN A 3 15.84 15.11 -13.56
N ASN A 4 15.78 15.61 -12.31
CA ASN A 4 16.99 15.97 -11.55
C ASN A 4 17.82 14.73 -11.22
N ILE A 5 17.18 13.59 -10.93
CA ILE A 5 17.86 12.31 -10.69
C ILE A 5 18.57 11.85 -11.96
N ARG A 6 17.92 11.93 -13.13
CA ARG A 6 18.55 11.57 -14.41
C ARG A 6 19.82 12.38 -14.68
N VAL A 7 19.77 13.69 -14.43
CA VAL A 7 20.95 14.57 -14.59
C VAL A 7 22.02 14.25 -13.54
N ALA A 8 21.63 14.09 -12.28
CA ALA A 8 22.57 13.87 -11.16
C ALA A 8 23.25 12.49 -11.21
N MET A 9 22.54 11.46 -11.68
CA MET A 9 23.08 10.12 -11.82
C MET A 9 23.98 9.99 -13.05
N GLY A 10 23.76 10.79 -14.10
CA GLY A 10 24.65 10.85 -15.27
C GLY A 10 24.97 9.46 -15.83
N ASP A 11 26.26 9.10 -15.81
CA ASP A 11 26.82 7.81 -16.23
C ASP A 11 26.92 6.77 -15.10
N LYS A 12 26.62 7.14 -13.85
CA LYS A 12 26.77 6.26 -12.67
C LYS A 12 25.73 5.16 -12.61
N MET A 13 24.52 5.42 -13.13
CA MET A 13 23.42 4.47 -13.10
C MET A 13 22.39 4.80 -14.19
N PRO A 14 21.93 3.81 -14.99
CA PRO A 14 20.81 4.02 -15.90
C PRO A 14 19.54 4.46 -15.15
N VAL A 15 18.91 5.54 -15.63
CA VAL A 15 17.64 6.05 -15.08
C VAL A 15 16.57 5.93 -16.16
N ILE A 16 15.63 4.99 -15.96
CA ILE A 16 14.49 4.78 -16.85
C ILE A 16 13.33 5.66 -16.39
N PHE A 17 12.86 6.55 -17.26
CA PHE A 17 11.72 7.40 -16.97
C PHE A 17 10.41 6.69 -17.29
N LEU A 18 9.45 6.78 -16.38
CA LEU A 18 8.09 6.29 -16.55
C LEU A 18 7.11 7.35 -16.06
N ALA A 19 6.21 7.78 -16.93
CA ALA A 19 5.06 8.60 -16.55
C ALA A 19 3.78 7.79 -16.76
N HIS A 20 2.98 7.66 -15.71
CA HIS A 20 1.65 7.07 -15.85
C HIS A 20 0.65 8.12 -16.38
N PRO A 21 -0.36 7.71 -17.18
CA PRO A 21 -1.43 8.62 -17.61
C PRO A 21 -2.28 9.05 -16.41
N GLN A 22 -2.64 10.34 -16.36
CA GLN A 22 -3.61 10.83 -15.37
C GLN A 22 -5.01 10.28 -15.68
N ASN A 23 -5.48 10.46 -16.92
CA ASN A 23 -6.73 9.88 -17.39
C ASN A 23 -6.52 8.41 -17.81
N ARG A 24 -6.37 7.54 -16.80
CA ARG A 24 -5.88 6.15 -16.94
C ARG A 24 -6.91 5.16 -17.50
N SER A 25 -8.20 5.41 -17.31
CA SER A 25 -9.27 4.49 -17.73
C SER A 25 -9.71 4.69 -19.18
N ALA A 26 -9.44 5.87 -19.75
CA ALA A 26 -9.76 6.14 -21.15
C ALA A 26 -8.88 5.32 -22.10
N SER A 27 -9.40 4.97 -23.28
CA SER A 27 -8.68 4.16 -24.27
C SER A 27 -7.34 4.78 -24.71
N TYR A 28 -7.28 6.11 -24.85
CA TYR A 28 -6.04 6.82 -25.15
C TYR A 28 -5.04 6.80 -23.97
N GLY A 29 -5.52 6.79 -22.73
CA GLY A 29 -4.70 6.65 -21.54
C GLY A 29 -4.06 5.27 -21.44
N LEU A 30 -4.86 4.22 -21.68
CA LEU A 30 -4.37 2.83 -21.75
C LEU A 30 -3.31 2.67 -22.85
N LYS A 31 -3.56 3.21 -24.05
CA LYS A 31 -2.59 3.18 -25.15
C LYS A 31 -1.29 3.89 -24.78
N PHE A 32 -1.36 5.09 -24.21
CA PHE A 32 -0.19 5.80 -23.71
C PHE A 32 0.58 4.98 -22.67
N CYS A 33 -0.11 4.36 -21.71
CA CYS A 33 0.53 3.54 -20.69
C CYS A 33 1.28 2.34 -21.27
N VAL A 34 0.67 1.66 -22.25
CA VAL A 34 1.32 0.56 -22.99
C VAL A 34 2.58 1.04 -23.69
N GLU A 35 2.55 2.19 -24.34
CA GLU A 35 3.73 2.77 -24.99
C GLU A 35 4.84 3.10 -23.97
N GLN A 36 4.48 3.65 -22.80
CA GLN A 36 5.45 3.91 -21.73
C GLN A 36 6.10 2.63 -21.19
N TYR A 37 5.30 1.60 -20.90
CA TYR A 37 5.84 0.32 -20.43
C TYR A 37 6.67 -0.40 -21.50
N THR A 38 6.29 -0.26 -22.79
CA THR A 38 7.09 -0.79 -23.91
C THR A 38 8.45 -0.09 -23.99
N ASN A 39 8.53 1.20 -23.69
CA ASN A 39 9.80 1.91 -23.60
C ASN A 39 10.63 1.43 -22.40
N VAL A 40 10.01 1.22 -21.23
CA VAL A 40 10.68 0.64 -20.06
C VAL A 40 11.25 -0.74 -20.39
N LYS A 41 10.47 -1.61 -21.03
CA LYS A 41 10.92 -2.93 -21.51
C LYS A 41 12.18 -2.81 -22.35
N LYS A 42 12.19 -1.95 -23.38
CA LYS A 42 13.36 -1.75 -24.25
C LYS A 42 14.60 -1.29 -23.49
N GLU A 43 14.46 -0.39 -22.52
CA GLU A 43 15.60 0.05 -21.71
C GLU A 43 16.12 -1.05 -20.78
N LEU A 44 15.23 -1.89 -20.22
CA LEU A 44 15.63 -3.07 -19.43
C LEU A 44 16.34 -4.13 -20.29
N GLU A 45 15.88 -4.36 -21.52
CA GLU A 45 16.52 -5.28 -22.48
C GLU A 45 17.93 -4.80 -22.84
N LYS A 46 18.13 -3.49 -23.02
CA LYS A 46 19.47 -2.91 -23.25
C LYS A 46 20.41 -3.14 -22.07
N ILE A 47 19.92 -3.00 -20.85
CA ILE A 47 20.71 -3.19 -19.62
C ILE A 47 21.09 -4.66 -19.43
N THR A 48 20.14 -5.56 -19.67
CA THR A 48 20.32 -7.00 -19.41
C THR A 48 20.95 -7.76 -20.57
N GLY A 49 20.91 -7.19 -21.78
CA GLY A 49 21.31 -7.88 -23.01
C GLY A 49 20.40 -9.04 -23.39
N LYS A 50 19.19 -9.13 -22.80
CA LYS A 50 18.24 -10.22 -23.01
C LYS A 50 16.91 -9.67 -23.50
N GLU A 51 16.30 -10.36 -24.45
CA GLU A 51 14.93 -10.09 -24.85
C GLU A 51 13.96 -10.49 -23.73
N ILE A 52 12.95 -9.66 -23.49
CA ILE A 52 11.82 -9.95 -22.60
C ILE A 52 10.64 -10.30 -23.50
N THR A 53 10.18 -11.55 -23.48
CA THR A 53 9.07 -11.98 -24.34
C THR A 53 7.72 -11.72 -23.68
N ASP A 54 6.64 -11.76 -24.47
CA ASP A 54 5.28 -11.69 -23.96
C ASP A 54 4.96 -12.86 -23.00
N ALA A 55 5.55 -14.04 -23.24
CA ALA A 55 5.43 -15.18 -22.35
C ALA A 55 6.09 -14.93 -20.99
N ASP A 56 7.26 -14.29 -20.96
CA ASP A 56 7.96 -13.92 -19.71
C ASP A 56 7.14 -12.93 -18.88
N ILE A 57 6.51 -11.96 -19.54
CA ILE A 57 5.65 -10.96 -18.88
C ILE A 57 4.39 -11.64 -18.34
N LEU A 58 3.74 -12.50 -19.11
CA LEU A 58 2.54 -13.22 -18.68
C LEU A 58 2.83 -14.13 -17.47
N GLU A 59 3.95 -14.86 -17.49
CA GLU A 59 4.36 -15.68 -16.35
C GLU A 59 4.63 -14.82 -15.11
N SER A 60 5.33 -13.69 -15.29
CA SER A 60 5.55 -12.73 -14.20
C SER A 60 4.24 -12.16 -13.65
N ILE A 61 3.24 -11.91 -14.49
CA ILE A 61 1.91 -11.45 -14.06
C ILE A 61 1.28 -12.48 -13.11
N LYS A 62 1.30 -13.78 -13.46
CA LYS A 62 0.75 -14.85 -12.62
C LYS A 62 1.46 -14.93 -11.27
N VAL A 63 2.80 -14.91 -11.27
CA VAL A 63 3.61 -14.91 -10.04
C VAL A 63 3.25 -13.72 -9.15
N TYR A 64 3.12 -12.51 -9.72
CA TYR A 64 2.75 -11.33 -8.94
C TYR A 64 1.29 -11.37 -8.47
N ASN A 65 0.34 -11.89 -9.25
CA ASN A 65 -1.05 -12.05 -8.83
C ASN A 65 -1.19 -13.04 -7.68
N ALA A 66 -0.46 -14.17 -7.72
CA ALA A 66 -0.39 -15.11 -6.59
C ALA A 66 0.12 -14.40 -5.32
N SER A 67 1.19 -13.61 -5.44
CA SER A 67 1.72 -12.79 -4.34
C SER A 67 0.71 -11.77 -3.81
N ARG A 68 -0.06 -11.11 -4.68
CA ARG A 68 -1.10 -10.14 -4.26
C ARG A 68 -2.23 -10.84 -3.52
N LYS A 69 -2.70 -11.99 -4.03
CA LYS A 69 -3.71 -12.82 -3.38
C LYS A 69 -3.27 -13.27 -1.98
N ALA A 70 -2.05 -13.81 -1.86
CA ALA A 70 -1.51 -14.27 -0.59
C ALA A 70 -1.38 -13.12 0.44
N ARG A 71 -1.00 -11.91 0.00
CA ARG A 71 -0.95 -10.72 0.87
C ARG A 71 -2.32 -10.22 1.30
N ARG A 72 -3.32 -10.24 0.41
CA ARG A 72 -4.70 -9.93 0.81
C ARG A 72 -5.25 -10.92 1.83
N GLU A 73 -4.88 -12.19 1.72
CA GLU A 73 -5.23 -13.21 2.71
C GLU A 73 -4.51 -12.98 4.04
N PHE A 74 -3.21 -12.69 4.00
CA PHE A 74 -2.43 -12.36 5.18
C PHE A 74 -3.02 -11.18 5.96
N VAL A 75 -3.47 -10.12 5.29
CA VAL A 75 -4.08 -8.94 5.96
C VAL A 75 -5.33 -9.33 6.76
N LYS A 76 -6.16 -10.26 6.26
CA LYS A 76 -7.33 -10.76 6.99
C LYS A 76 -6.90 -11.59 8.20
N LEU A 77 -6.02 -12.57 8.00
CA LEU A 77 -5.53 -13.44 9.06
C LEU A 77 -4.79 -12.66 10.16
N ALA A 78 -3.98 -11.66 9.79
CA ALA A 78 -3.32 -10.77 10.73
C ALA A 78 -4.31 -10.03 11.64
N SER A 79 -5.47 -9.63 11.10
CA SER A 79 -6.53 -9.02 11.89
C SER A 79 -7.22 -10.00 12.84
N GLU A 80 -7.39 -11.27 12.42
CA GLU A 80 -7.98 -12.34 13.23
C GLU A 80 -7.04 -12.86 14.32
N HIS A 81 -5.73 -12.71 14.14
CA HIS A 81 -4.67 -13.21 15.01
C HIS A 81 -3.72 -12.10 15.46
N CYS A 82 -4.27 -10.97 15.89
CA CYS A 82 -3.48 -9.80 16.30
C CYS A 82 -2.71 -9.97 17.62
N ASP A 83 -3.00 -11.04 18.39
CA ASP A 83 -2.22 -11.47 19.55
C ASP A 83 -0.83 -12.00 19.17
N VAL A 84 -0.68 -12.57 17.97
CA VAL A 84 0.60 -13.04 17.43
C VAL A 84 1.15 -12.13 16.32
N ILE A 85 0.28 -11.59 15.46
CA ILE A 85 0.67 -10.63 14.43
C ILE A 85 0.53 -9.21 14.95
N LYS A 86 1.55 -8.78 15.70
CA LYS A 86 1.68 -7.40 16.17
C LYS A 86 2.02 -6.42 15.03
N PRO A 87 1.76 -5.11 15.17
CA PRO A 87 2.12 -4.08 14.19
C PRO A 87 3.53 -4.18 13.58
N THR A 88 4.57 -4.40 14.39
CA THR A 88 5.95 -4.56 13.90
C THR A 88 6.11 -5.78 12.99
N VAL A 89 5.53 -6.92 13.39
CA VAL A 89 5.55 -8.17 12.61
C VAL A 89 4.76 -8.00 11.33
N ARG A 90 3.57 -7.42 11.38
CA ARG A 90 2.72 -7.14 10.21
C ARG A 90 3.50 -6.33 9.16
N SER A 91 4.12 -5.24 9.59
CA SER A 91 4.92 -4.39 8.71
C SER A 91 6.10 -5.14 8.12
N ALA A 92 6.84 -5.91 8.93
CA ALA A 92 7.98 -6.71 8.46
C ALA A 92 7.57 -7.75 7.40
N VAL A 93 6.46 -8.46 7.60
CA VAL A 93 5.94 -9.46 6.65
C VAL A 93 5.54 -8.82 5.32
N LEU A 94 4.85 -7.67 5.34
CA LEU A 94 4.47 -6.98 4.11
C LEU A 94 5.68 -6.34 3.41
N LYS A 95 6.60 -5.76 4.18
CA LYS A 95 7.83 -5.12 3.70
C LYS A 95 8.78 -6.11 3.03
N ALA A 96 8.89 -7.34 3.53
CA ALA A 96 9.76 -8.37 2.95
C ALA A 96 9.48 -8.63 1.46
N ALA A 97 8.25 -8.40 0.98
CA ALA A 97 7.91 -8.52 -0.42
C ALA A 97 8.78 -7.62 -1.33
N PHE A 98 9.26 -6.48 -0.85
CA PHE A 98 10.08 -5.55 -1.64
C PHE A 98 11.55 -5.98 -1.77
N PHE A 99 11.99 -6.99 -1.01
CA PHE A 99 13.40 -7.40 -0.91
C PHE A 99 13.63 -8.87 -1.27
N MET A 100 12.64 -9.53 -1.86
CA MET A 100 12.68 -10.94 -2.23
C MET A 100 12.07 -11.16 -3.62
N LEU A 101 12.49 -12.23 -4.29
CA LEU A 101 11.77 -12.74 -5.45
C LEU A 101 10.33 -13.09 -5.03
N LYS A 102 9.36 -12.81 -5.92
CA LYS A 102 7.95 -12.84 -5.55
C LYS A 102 7.44 -14.24 -5.27
N ASP A 103 7.88 -15.23 -6.02
CA ASP A 103 7.58 -16.64 -5.81
C ASP A 103 8.15 -17.15 -4.47
N GLU A 104 9.41 -16.86 -4.16
CA GLU A 104 10.04 -17.21 -2.88
C GLU A 104 9.33 -16.58 -1.67
N TYR A 105 8.97 -15.30 -1.79
CA TYR A 105 8.18 -14.59 -0.78
C TYR A 105 6.79 -15.21 -0.62
N THR A 106 6.12 -15.51 -1.74
CA THR A 106 4.75 -16.03 -1.73
C THR A 106 4.68 -17.39 -1.07
N ALA A 107 5.61 -18.29 -1.38
CA ALA A 107 5.67 -19.62 -0.75
C ALA A 107 5.78 -19.52 0.79
N LYS A 108 6.64 -18.62 1.29
CA LYS A 108 6.78 -18.39 2.75
C LYS A 108 5.54 -17.76 3.37
N LEU A 109 4.91 -16.82 2.66
CA LEU A 109 3.70 -16.17 3.13
C LEU A 109 2.51 -17.14 3.18
N GLU A 110 2.40 -18.04 2.20
CA GLU A 110 1.37 -19.08 2.20
C GLU A 110 1.56 -20.07 3.35
N GLU A 111 2.79 -20.45 3.67
CA GLU A 111 3.09 -21.27 4.85
C GLU A 111 2.70 -20.54 6.15
N LEU A 112 3.01 -19.25 6.26
CA LEU A 112 2.61 -18.42 7.40
C LEU A 112 1.07 -18.32 7.50
N ASN A 113 0.39 -18.08 6.38
CA ASN A 113 -1.07 -17.99 6.33
C ASN A 113 -1.72 -19.31 6.77
N GLN A 114 -1.18 -20.46 6.36
CA GLN A 114 -1.66 -21.77 6.81
C GLN A 114 -1.48 -21.95 8.32
N LYS A 115 -0.34 -21.54 8.86
CA LYS A 115 -0.07 -21.59 10.31
C LYS A 115 -1.02 -20.68 11.09
N LEU A 116 -1.28 -19.47 10.59
CA LEU A 116 -2.23 -18.54 11.21
C LEU A 116 -3.66 -19.10 11.18
N ALA A 117 -4.13 -19.57 10.03
CA ALA A 117 -5.47 -20.12 9.87
C ALA A 117 -5.74 -21.37 10.74
N ALA A 118 -4.69 -22.08 11.15
CA ALA A 118 -4.79 -23.22 12.07
C ALA A 118 -4.90 -22.81 13.55
N LEU A 119 -4.61 -21.55 13.89
CA LEU A 119 -4.77 -21.03 15.25
C LEU A 119 -6.25 -20.73 15.53
N PRO A 120 -6.69 -20.80 16.80
CA PRO A 120 -7.97 -20.23 17.16
C PRO A 120 -7.96 -18.71 16.92
N ILE A 121 -9.07 -18.16 16.42
CA ILE A 121 -9.25 -16.72 16.28
C ILE A 121 -9.08 -16.06 17.66
N CYS A 122 -8.28 -14.99 17.72
CA CYS A 122 -7.95 -14.36 18.99
C CYS A 122 -9.14 -13.60 19.59
N LYS A 123 -9.23 -13.62 20.92
CA LYS A 123 -10.11 -12.72 21.67
C LYS A 123 -9.31 -11.48 22.05
N TRP A 124 -9.23 -10.51 21.13
CA TRP A 124 -8.47 -9.29 21.37
C TRP A 124 -9.15 -8.37 22.37
N HIS A 125 -8.43 -7.98 23.42
CA HIS A 125 -8.90 -7.05 24.45
C HIS A 125 -8.43 -5.60 24.23
N GLY A 126 -7.42 -5.41 23.39
CA GLY A 126 -6.92 -4.09 23.00
C GLY A 126 -7.80 -3.39 21.96
N LYS A 127 -7.23 -2.37 21.32
CA LYS A 127 -7.92 -1.59 20.28
C LYS A 127 -7.48 -2.07 18.89
N LYS A 128 -8.43 -2.18 17.97
CA LYS A 128 -8.14 -2.39 16.55
C LYS A 128 -8.31 -1.07 15.82
N ILE A 129 -7.36 -0.69 14.97
CA ILE A 129 -7.44 0.51 14.14
C ILE A 129 -7.26 0.18 12.66
N VAL A 130 -7.63 1.12 11.81
CA VAL A 130 -7.15 1.21 10.42
C VAL A 130 -6.01 2.19 10.35
N THR A 131 -4.98 1.87 9.59
CA THR A 131 -3.90 2.82 9.26
C THR A 131 -4.07 3.37 7.86
N SER A 132 -3.68 4.62 7.64
CA SER A 132 -3.64 5.25 6.31
C SER A 132 -2.37 6.08 6.18
N GLY A 133 -1.86 6.26 4.96
CA GLY A 133 -0.65 7.04 4.69
C GLY A 133 0.12 6.55 3.47
N ILE A 134 1.30 7.12 3.23
CA ILE A 134 2.27 6.57 2.25
C ILE A 134 3.02 5.36 2.82
N ILE A 135 3.71 5.54 3.95
CA ILE A 135 4.60 4.55 4.58
C ILE A 135 4.82 4.93 6.05
N TYR A 136 4.92 3.96 6.97
CA TYR A 136 5.15 4.20 8.41
C TYR A 136 5.90 3.03 9.07
N ASP A 137 6.89 2.48 8.37
CA ASP A 137 7.54 1.20 8.67
C ASP A 137 8.68 1.28 9.71
N ASN A 138 8.78 2.40 10.46
CA ASN A 138 9.79 2.56 11.50
C ASN A 138 9.45 1.67 12.72
N PRO A 139 10.33 0.74 13.15
CA PRO A 139 10.04 -0.17 14.26
C PRO A 139 9.72 0.54 15.58
N THR A 140 10.34 1.70 15.86
CA THR A 140 10.08 2.47 17.09
C THR A 140 8.69 3.09 17.08
N LEU A 141 8.21 3.53 15.91
CA LEU A 141 6.84 4.04 15.75
C LEU A 141 5.82 2.91 15.87
N LEU A 142 6.08 1.77 15.23
CA LEU A 142 5.19 0.61 15.28
C LEU A 142 5.12 0.00 16.69
N ALA A 143 6.24 -0.03 17.42
CA ALA A 143 6.28 -0.46 18.81
C ALA A 143 5.41 0.42 19.71
N ALA A 144 5.26 1.71 19.41
CA ALA A 144 4.36 2.58 20.16
C ALA A 144 2.89 2.16 20.05
N LEU A 145 2.47 1.55 18.94
CA LEU A 145 1.14 0.96 18.82
C LEU A 145 1.02 -0.28 19.73
N GLU A 146 2.06 -1.13 19.73
CA GLU A 146 2.11 -2.33 20.57
C GLU A 146 2.09 -2.01 22.07
N ASP A 147 2.85 -1.01 22.49
CA ASP A 147 2.94 -0.54 23.89
C ASP A 147 1.58 -0.05 24.42
N ASN A 148 0.64 0.27 23.53
CA ASN A 148 -0.71 0.75 23.85
C ASN A 148 -1.81 -0.26 23.48
N ASP A 149 -1.47 -1.54 23.32
CA ASP A 149 -2.39 -2.61 22.92
C ASP A 149 -3.22 -2.26 21.67
N ILE A 150 -2.60 -1.57 20.70
CA ILE A 150 -3.19 -1.27 19.41
C ILE A 150 -2.74 -2.32 18.37
N ALA A 151 -3.73 -2.96 17.76
CA ALA A 151 -3.58 -3.82 16.60
C ALA A 151 -4.06 -3.13 15.31
N ILE A 152 -3.52 -3.54 14.16
CA ILE A 152 -3.92 -3.04 12.84
C ILE A 152 -4.88 -4.04 12.19
N ALA A 153 -6.15 -3.68 12.08
CA ALA A 153 -7.18 -4.57 11.50
C ALA A 153 -7.24 -4.51 9.97
N ALA A 154 -6.93 -3.36 9.39
CA ALA A 154 -6.83 -3.15 7.95
C ALA A 154 -5.98 -1.89 7.69
N ASP A 155 -5.63 -1.65 6.43
CA ASP A 155 -4.89 -0.46 6.04
C ASP A 155 -5.32 0.08 4.67
N ASP A 156 -5.20 1.39 4.54
CA ASP A 156 -5.14 2.10 3.28
C ASP A 156 -3.78 2.80 3.14
N VAL A 157 -2.71 2.00 3.01
CA VAL A 157 -1.33 2.52 2.98
C VAL A 157 -0.64 2.16 1.65
N ALA A 158 0.06 3.14 1.06
CA ALA A 158 0.70 2.99 -0.25
C ALA A 158 1.76 1.87 -0.27
N TYR A 159 2.61 1.82 0.74
CA TYR A 159 3.65 0.80 0.90
C TYR A 159 3.13 -0.57 1.39
N GLU A 160 1.83 -0.67 1.68
CA GLU A 160 1.15 -1.89 2.13
C GLU A 160 0.00 -2.24 1.17
N SER A 161 -1.27 -2.23 1.62
CA SER A 161 -2.38 -2.84 0.88
C SER A 161 -2.70 -2.19 -0.45
N ARG A 162 -2.42 -0.89 -0.66
CA ARG A 162 -2.68 -0.27 -1.97
C ARG A 162 -1.84 -0.94 -3.07
N ALA A 163 -0.59 -1.34 -2.77
CA ALA A 163 0.33 -1.96 -3.74
C ALA A 163 -0.11 -3.36 -4.22
N PHE A 164 -1.08 -3.99 -3.57
CA PHE A 164 -1.52 -5.35 -3.90
C PHE A 164 -3.03 -5.56 -3.89
N ARG A 165 -3.81 -4.48 -3.85
CA ARG A 165 -5.27 -4.55 -3.88
C ARG A 165 -5.82 -5.07 -5.21
N ILE A 166 -5.18 -4.70 -6.31
CA ILE A 166 -5.66 -4.95 -7.69
C ILE A 166 -4.71 -5.89 -8.43
N ASP A 167 -5.27 -6.95 -9.00
CA ASP A 167 -4.57 -7.91 -9.85
C ASP A 167 -4.53 -7.44 -11.31
N ALA A 168 -3.52 -7.88 -12.04
CA ALA A 168 -3.48 -7.69 -13.48
C ALA A 168 -4.30 -8.79 -14.17
N PRO A 169 -5.08 -8.49 -15.21
CA PRO A 169 -5.81 -9.51 -15.96
C PRO A 169 -4.84 -10.48 -16.64
N GLU A 170 -5.16 -11.78 -16.63
CA GLU A 170 -4.32 -12.83 -17.22
C GLU A 170 -4.76 -13.21 -18.64
N ASP A 171 -5.90 -12.67 -19.10
CA ASP A 171 -6.56 -12.96 -20.38
C ASP A 171 -6.38 -11.84 -21.43
N ALA A 172 -5.51 -10.87 -21.16
CA ALA A 172 -5.21 -9.76 -22.05
C ALA A 172 -3.77 -9.83 -22.57
N GLU A 173 -3.50 -9.15 -23.68
CA GLU A 173 -2.12 -8.91 -24.16
C GLU A 173 -1.23 -8.41 -23.02
N PRO A 174 -0.04 -8.98 -22.77
CA PRO A 174 0.66 -8.81 -21.49
C PRO A 174 0.94 -7.35 -21.11
N MET A 175 1.34 -6.53 -22.08
CA MET A 175 1.57 -5.09 -21.82
C MET A 175 0.27 -4.33 -21.53
N MET A 176 -0.82 -4.69 -22.22
CA MET A 176 -2.15 -4.14 -21.97
C MET A 176 -2.69 -4.60 -20.61
N ALA A 177 -2.36 -5.82 -20.17
CA ALA A 177 -2.74 -6.30 -18.84
C ALA A 177 -2.16 -5.42 -17.74
N LEU A 178 -0.87 -5.08 -17.81
CA LEU A 178 -0.23 -4.16 -16.86
C LEU A 178 -0.87 -2.76 -16.89
N ALA A 179 -1.20 -2.25 -18.08
CA ALA A 179 -1.86 -0.96 -18.23
C ALA A 179 -3.28 -0.95 -17.62
N LYS A 180 -4.05 -2.02 -17.86
CA LYS A 180 -5.38 -2.22 -17.26
C LYS A 180 -5.31 -2.35 -15.75
N GLN A 181 -4.31 -3.06 -15.22
CA GLN A 181 -4.09 -3.15 -13.78
C GLN A 181 -3.96 -1.76 -13.17
N PHE A 182 -3.05 -0.94 -13.71
CA PHE A 182 -2.85 0.43 -13.22
C PHE A 182 -4.12 1.28 -13.34
N ALA A 183 -4.83 1.17 -14.46
CA ALA A 183 -6.09 1.88 -14.68
C ALA A 183 -7.17 1.51 -13.65
N ASN A 184 -7.18 0.25 -13.21
CA ASN A 184 -8.14 -0.27 -12.24
C ASN A 184 -7.77 0.04 -10.77
N ILE A 185 -6.59 0.61 -10.50
CA ILE A 185 -6.27 1.13 -9.17
C ILE A 185 -7.16 2.34 -8.90
N ASP A 186 -7.84 2.29 -7.75
CA ASP A 186 -8.78 3.31 -7.31
C ASP A 186 -8.72 3.50 -5.80
N CYS A 187 -9.31 4.59 -5.32
CA CYS A 187 -9.23 5.03 -3.93
C CYS A 187 -7.78 5.18 -3.45
N ASP A 188 -6.94 5.80 -4.27
CA ASP A 188 -5.55 6.13 -3.97
C ASP A 188 -5.28 7.62 -4.23
N VAL A 189 -4.83 8.32 -3.20
CA VAL A 189 -4.55 9.76 -3.20
C VAL A 189 -3.51 10.22 -4.23
N LEU A 190 -2.65 9.30 -4.68
CA LEU A 190 -1.62 9.60 -5.68
C LEU A 190 -2.16 9.57 -7.12
N LEU A 191 -3.42 9.15 -7.31
CA LEU A 191 -4.02 9.00 -8.62
C LEU A 191 -5.06 10.10 -8.88
N TYR A 192 -5.10 10.58 -10.11
CA TYR A 192 -6.14 11.51 -10.54
C TYR A 192 -7.53 10.87 -10.47
N ASP A 193 -8.44 11.45 -9.69
CA ASP A 193 -9.85 11.05 -9.68
C ASP A 193 -10.71 12.13 -10.35
N ALA A 194 -11.29 11.78 -11.50
CA ALA A 194 -12.22 12.66 -12.23
C ALA A 194 -13.50 12.96 -11.42
N GLU A 195 -13.82 12.08 -10.46
CA GLU A 195 -14.95 12.22 -9.56
C GLU A 195 -14.52 12.61 -8.13
N SER A 196 -13.34 13.21 -7.96
CA SER A 196 -12.78 13.62 -6.66
C SER A 196 -13.75 14.43 -5.79
N ALA A 197 -14.64 15.22 -6.41
CA ALA A 197 -15.70 15.96 -5.71
C ALA A 197 -16.69 15.06 -4.92
N LYS A 198 -16.83 13.78 -5.30
CA LYS A 198 -17.63 12.77 -4.60
C LYS A 198 -16.94 12.17 -3.38
N ASN A 199 -15.63 12.40 -3.21
CA ASN A 199 -14.84 11.91 -2.09
C ASN A 199 -14.89 10.37 -1.92
N ASN A 200 -14.81 9.64 -3.04
CA ASN A 200 -14.92 8.18 -3.05
C ASN A 200 -13.88 7.49 -2.15
N ARG A 201 -12.64 7.98 -2.12
CA ARG A 201 -11.59 7.46 -1.21
C ARG A 201 -11.96 7.64 0.26
N GLY A 202 -12.44 8.82 0.66
CA GLY A 202 -12.87 9.07 2.04
C GLY A 202 -13.97 8.11 2.50
N GLU A 203 -14.99 7.91 1.65
CA GLU A 203 -16.07 6.95 1.91
C GLU A 203 -15.57 5.50 1.94
N PHE A 204 -14.67 5.13 1.03
CA PHE A 204 -14.04 3.81 0.99
C PHE A 204 -13.27 3.52 2.29
N VAL A 205 -12.45 4.46 2.76
CA VAL A 205 -11.68 4.31 4.00
C VAL A 205 -12.61 4.27 5.22
N ALA A 206 -13.64 5.12 5.28
CA ALA A 206 -14.64 5.07 6.34
C ALA A 206 -15.39 3.73 6.38
N LYS A 207 -15.71 3.16 5.21
CA LYS A 207 -16.30 1.82 5.10
C LYS A 207 -15.33 0.74 5.58
N MET A 208 -14.04 0.83 5.22
CA MET A 208 -13.00 -0.10 5.67
C MET A 208 -12.91 -0.17 7.20
N VAL A 209 -12.97 0.97 7.89
CA VAL A 209 -12.97 1.00 9.37
C VAL A 209 -14.17 0.23 9.93
N LYS A 210 -15.37 0.45 9.36
CA LYS A 210 -16.60 -0.22 9.81
C LYS A 210 -16.56 -1.72 9.55
N ASP A 211 -16.19 -2.14 8.35
CA ASP A 211 -16.18 -3.55 7.93
C ASP A 211 -15.14 -4.37 8.71
N SER A 212 -14.00 -3.77 9.04
CA SER A 212 -12.92 -4.44 9.78
C SER A 212 -13.17 -4.53 11.29
N GLY A 213 -14.23 -3.89 11.80
CA GLY A 213 -14.51 -3.80 13.23
C GLY A 213 -13.53 -2.90 14.00
N ALA A 214 -12.71 -2.12 13.29
CA ALA A 214 -11.80 -1.16 13.89
C ALA A 214 -12.55 -0.05 14.63
N LYS A 215 -11.92 0.48 15.69
CA LYS A 215 -12.48 1.52 16.56
C LYS A 215 -12.09 2.93 16.13
N GLY A 216 -11.09 3.06 15.27
CA GLY A 216 -10.66 4.34 14.76
C GLY A 216 -9.64 4.22 13.64
N LEU A 217 -9.15 5.36 13.19
CA LEU A 217 -8.15 5.47 12.13
C LEU A 217 -6.97 6.33 12.56
N ILE A 218 -5.75 5.89 12.27
CA ILE A 218 -4.55 6.73 12.35
C ILE A 218 -4.05 7.01 10.94
N LEU A 219 -4.01 8.29 10.58
CA LEU A 219 -3.34 8.76 9.37
C LEU A 219 -1.89 9.12 9.70
N PHE A 220 -0.95 8.36 9.16
CA PHE A 220 0.47 8.67 9.18
C PHE A 220 0.80 9.56 7.96
N MET A 221 0.77 10.86 8.19
CA MET A 221 0.99 11.89 7.18
C MET A 221 2.49 12.07 6.93
N GLN A 222 2.97 11.66 5.76
CA GLN A 222 4.33 11.96 5.34
C GLN A 222 4.50 13.48 5.18
N GLN A 223 5.52 14.05 5.84
CA GLN A 223 5.82 15.48 5.71
C GLN A 223 6.09 15.84 4.25
N PHE A 224 5.49 16.96 3.81
CA PHE A 224 5.59 17.48 2.44
C PHE A 224 5.06 16.53 1.36
N CYS A 225 4.15 15.62 1.72
CA CYS A 225 3.37 14.87 0.75
C CYS A 225 2.14 15.70 0.35
N ASP A 226 2.33 16.57 -0.65
CA ASP A 226 1.30 17.48 -1.15
C ASP A 226 -0.02 16.77 -1.55
N PRO A 227 -0.03 15.58 -2.20
CA PRO A 227 -1.27 14.87 -2.45
C PRO A 227 -2.04 14.49 -1.17
N GLU A 228 -1.36 13.90 -0.17
CA GLU A 228 -2.01 13.50 1.08
C GLU A 228 -2.50 14.71 1.89
N GLU A 229 -1.72 15.79 1.91
CA GLU A 229 -2.10 17.03 2.60
C GLU A 229 -3.33 17.70 1.95
N MET A 230 -3.39 17.73 0.62
CA MET A 230 -4.53 18.28 -0.12
C MET A 230 -5.79 17.44 0.04
N GLU A 231 -5.68 16.11 0.13
CA GLU A 231 -6.85 15.23 0.29
C GLU A 231 -7.33 15.11 1.75
N TYR A 232 -6.45 15.34 2.73
CA TYR A 232 -6.78 15.18 4.15
C TYR A 232 -8.10 15.84 4.59
N PRO A 233 -8.45 17.09 4.20
CA PRO A 233 -9.73 17.69 4.55
C PRO A 233 -10.95 16.86 4.10
N TYR A 234 -10.88 16.21 2.94
CA TYR A 234 -11.94 15.36 2.41
C TYR A 234 -12.03 14.03 3.16
N LEU A 235 -10.88 13.38 3.40
CA LEU A 235 -10.83 12.16 4.23
C LEU A 235 -11.39 12.42 5.64
N LYS A 236 -10.93 13.51 6.29
CA LYS A 236 -11.41 13.93 7.60
C LYS A 236 -12.93 14.12 7.61
N LYS A 237 -13.47 14.81 6.61
CA LYS A 237 -14.92 15.05 6.49
C LYS A 237 -15.73 13.75 6.42
N ALA A 238 -15.26 12.75 5.65
CA ALA A 238 -15.92 11.44 5.57
C ALA A 238 -15.87 10.68 6.90
N LEU A 239 -14.70 10.68 7.57
CA LEU A 239 -14.53 10.04 8.88
C LEU A 239 -15.41 10.70 9.96
N ASP A 240 -15.45 12.03 10.01
CA ASP A 240 -16.34 12.78 10.92
C ASP A 240 -17.82 12.47 10.67
N ALA A 241 -18.26 12.48 9.40
CA ALA A 241 -19.63 12.17 9.03
C ALA A 241 -20.01 10.73 9.40
N ALA A 242 -19.06 9.81 9.29
CA ALA A 242 -19.19 8.42 9.71
C ALA A 242 -19.04 8.20 11.22
N LYS A 243 -18.75 9.25 12.00
CA LYS A 243 -18.47 9.22 13.45
C LYS A 243 -17.32 8.28 13.82
N ILE A 244 -16.29 8.25 12.98
CA ILE A 244 -15.08 7.44 13.20
C ILE A 244 -14.04 8.29 13.94
N PRO A 245 -13.62 7.91 15.16
CA PRO A 245 -12.49 8.53 15.83
C PRO A 245 -11.22 8.42 14.98
N HIS A 246 -10.50 9.52 14.82
CA HIS A 246 -9.28 9.51 14.04
C HIS A 246 -8.29 10.57 14.50
N ILE A 247 -7.01 10.29 14.29
CA ILE A 247 -5.91 11.24 14.50
C ILE A 247 -5.00 11.28 13.27
N LYS A 248 -4.32 12.41 13.10
CA LYS A 248 -3.25 12.60 12.12
C LYS A 248 -1.93 12.72 12.86
N ILE A 249 -0.95 11.91 12.49
CA ILE A 249 0.42 11.96 13.00
C ILE A 249 1.35 12.31 11.83
N GLY A 250 2.08 13.41 11.95
CA GLY A 250 3.11 13.76 10.98
C GLY A 250 4.33 12.85 11.16
N ILE A 251 4.85 12.32 10.06
CA ILE A 251 6.04 11.47 10.03
C ILE A 251 7.03 11.93 8.97
N ASP A 252 8.31 11.78 9.26
CA ASP A 252 9.41 11.98 8.33
C ASP A 252 10.40 10.82 8.52
N GLN A 253 10.93 10.29 7.42
CA GLN A 253 11.88 9.18 7.43
C GLN A 253 13.21 9.55 8.11
N GLN A 254 13.51 10.85 8.25
CA GLN A 254 14.67 11.35 9.00
C GLN A 254 14.38 11.52 10.50
N MET A 255 13.16 11.25 10.96
CA MET A 255 12.84 11.32 12.39
C MET A 255 13.52 10.20 13.16
N HIS A 256 14.19 10.59 14.24
CA HIS A 256 14.75 9.68 15.23
C HIS A 256 14.00 9.75 16.57
N ASP A 257 13.30 10.85 16.84
CA ASP A 257 12.46 11.04 18.03
C ASP A 257 10.98 10.95 17.66
N PHE A 258 10.29 10.01 18.30
CA PHE A 258 8.86 9.77 18.13
C PHE A 258 8.04 10.16 19.37
N GLY A 259 8.58 10.94 20.30
CA GLY A 259 7.90 11.31 21.56
C GLY A 259 6.52 11.92 21.33
N GLN A 260 6.37 12.86 20.40
CA GLN A 260 5.06 13.44 20.06
C GLN A 260 4.09 12.40 19.50
N ALA A 261 4.56 11.52 18.61
CA ALA A 261 3.76 10.44 18.04
C ALA A 261 3.32 9.45 19.13
N LYS A 262 4.22 9.06 20.05
CA LYS A 262 3.93 8.18 21.18
C LYS A 262 2.83 8.75 22.08
N THR A 263 2.95 10.01 22.48
CA THR A 263 1.92 10.68 23.30
C THR A 263 0.58 10.76 22.58
N ALA A 264 0.57 11.06 21.27
CA ALA A 264 -0.65 11.11 20.48
C ALA A 264 -1.31 9.72 20.35
N ILE A 265 -0.52 8.67 20.13
CA ILE A 265 -0.99 7.28 20.07
C ILE A 265 -1.60 6.86 21.42
N GLN A 266 -0.92 7.15 22.53
CA GLN A 266 -1.42 6.84 23.87
C GLN A 266 -2.76 7.54 24.14
N ALA A 267 -2.82 8.86 23.95
CA ALA A 267 -4.04 9.63 24.17
C ALA A 267 -5.20 9.15 23.28
N PHE A 268 -4.88 8.73 22.05
CA PHE A 268 -5.88 8.14 21.16
C PHE A 268 -6.37 6.79 21.67
N ALA A 269 -5.46 5.89 22.08
CA ALA A 269 -5.80 4.59 22.64
C ALA A 269 -6.75 4.69 23.85
N GLU A 270 -6.48 5.65 24.75
CA GLU A 270 -7.29 5.94 25.94
C GLU A 270 -8.69 6.49 25.60
N SER A 271 -8.84 7.13 24.43
CA SER A 271 -10.11 7.71 23.97
C SER A 271 -11.04 6.74 23.23
N LEU A 272 -10.51 5.60 22.75
CA LEU A 272 -11.24 4.56 22.00
C LEU A 272 -11.94 3.56 22.92
#